data_AF-A0A9P3KHX3-F1
#
_entry.id   AF-A0A9P3KHX3-F1
#
_cell.length_a   1.000
_cell.length_b   1.000
_cell.length_c   1.000
_cell.angle_alpha   90.00
_cell.angle_beta   90.00
_cell.angle_gamma   90.00
#
_symmetry.space_group_name_H-M   'P 1'
#
loop_
_entity.id
_entity.type
_entity.pdbx_description
1 polymer ?
#
loop_
_entity_poly.entity_id
_entity_poly.type
_entity_poly.pdbx_seq_one_letter_code
_entity_poly.pdbx_strand_id
1 'polypeptide(L)'
;MEEQLGLQQMLAARKEQASAVVRELAREKQALEEALQVQQTNADVIESWLAQNAAPPATTTSTTTTTRLTAITISSSTTTSSSPPLPDIDSAFQPCDALSAQLLKHTAADLAIEDVLYSLDRALQEERGHDEYDPSSANSRRRILTVDAYLRHVRTLAKEQFFQRATALKVQAVQRSARVSQMAERPVSGHALSSAAAAASSAAAAVGLGGGGGGSRGL
;
A
#
# COMPACT_ATOMS: atom_id res chain seq x y z
N MET A 1 61.40 46.71 32.04
CA MET A 1 60.69 47.03 30.78
C MET A 1 60.16 45.74 30.11
N GLU A 2 60.92 44.65 30.12
CA GLU A 2 60.51 43.35 29.53
C GLU A 2 59.26 42.71 30.18
N GLU A 3 59.10 42.78 31.51
CA GLU A 3 57.93 42.20 32.21
C GLU A 3 56.60 42.87 31.83
N GLN A 4 56.60 44.19 31.58
CA GLN A 4 55.40 44.92 31.13
C GLN A 4 55.02 44.55 29.69
N LEU A 5 56.01 44.33 28.83
CA LEU A 5 55.80 43.82 27.47
C LEU A 5 55.24 42.38 27.50
N GLY A 6 55.75 41.52 28.38
CA GLY A 6 55.22 40.16 28.56
C GLY A 6 53.76 40.14 29.04
N LEU A 7 53.40 40.99 30.01
CA LEU A 7 52.01 41.14 30.47
C LEU A 7 51.08 41.67 29.38
N GLN A 8 51.50 42.66 28.59
CA GLN A 8 50.70 43.17 27.48
C GLN A 8 50.46 42.11 26.41
N GLN A 9 51.48 41.30 26.08
CA GLN A 9 51.34 40.19 25.13
C GLN A 9 50.37 39.13 25.66
N MET A 10 50.46 38.77 26.94
CA MET A 10 49.53 37.82 27.57
C MET A 10 48.09 38.31 27.54
N LEU A 11 47.86 39.60 27.85
CA LEU A 11 46.52 40.20 27.81
C LEU A 11 45.97 40.24 26.37
N ALA A 12 46.82 40.55 25.38
CA ALA A 12 46.44 40.52 23.98
C ALA A 12 46.07 39.10 23.52
N ALA A 13 46.87 38.10 23.90
CA ALA A 13 46.59 36.69 23.59
C ALA A 13 45.29 36.21 24.24
N ARG A 14 45.04 36.53 25.51
CA ARG A 14 43.81 36.16 26.21
C ARG A 14 42.59 36.88 25.64
N LYS A 15 42.73 38.14 25.23
CA LYS A 15 41.68 38.89 24.53
C LYS A 15 41.34 38.22 23.20
N GLU A 16 42.33 37.78 22.45
CA GLU A 16 42.10 37.09 21.18
C GLU A 16 41.47 35.71 21.38
N GLN A 17 41.92 34.96 22.39
CA GLN A 17 41.31 33.70 22.77
C GLN A 17 39.83 33.88 23.19
N ALA A 18 39.53 34.92 23.98
CA ALA A 18 38.17 35.27 24.34
C ALA A 18 37.34 35.68 23.12
N SER A 19 37.92 36.45 22.18
CA SER A 19 37.26 36.85 20.94
C SER A 19 36.94 35.64 20.04
N ALA A 20 37.80 34.63 20.03
CA ALA A 20 37.62 33.39 19.29
C ALA A 20 36.47 32.55 19.88
N VAL A 21 36.46 32.34 21.20
CA VAL A 21 35.39 31.61 21.89
C VAL A 21 34.04 32.32 21.73
N VAL A 22 33.99 33.65 21.82
CA VAL A 22 32.75 34.41 21.58
C VAL A 22 32.23 34.22 20.15
N ARG A 23 33.12 34.17 19.15
CA ARG A 23 32.74 33.89 17.75
C ARG A 23 32.22 32.47 17.56
N GLU A 24 32.82 31.50 18.22
CA GLU A 24 32.38 30.10 18.18
C GLU A 24 31.00 29.94 18.81
N LEU A 25 30.81 30.48 20.02
CA LEU A 25 29.50 30.51 20.68
C LEU A 25 28.43 31.21 19.85
N ALA A 26 28.78 32.27 19.12
CA ALA A 26 27.85 32.95 18.22
C ALA A 26 27.40 32.06 17.05
N ARG A 27 28.30 31.23 16.51
CA ARG A 27 27.98 30.27 15.45
C ARG A 27 27.14 29.11 15.98
N GLU A 28 27.48 28.57 17.15
CA GLU A 28 26.71 27.52 17.80
C GLU A 28 25.29 28.01 18.14
N LYS A 29 25.16 29.24 18.65
CA LYS A 29 23.86 29.88 18.88
C LYS A 29 23.05 29.95 17.60
N GLN A 30 23.64 30.41 16.49
CA GLN A 30 22.94 30.48 15.21
C GLN A 30 22.51 29.08 14.72
N ALA A 31 23.38 28.07 14.84
CA ALA A 31 23.06 26.69 14.47
C ALA A 31 21.90 26.11 15.32
N LEU A 32 21.86 26.44 16.62
CA LEU A 32 20.76 26.04 17.51
C LEU A 32 19.45 26.75 17.18
N GLU A 33 19.51 28.03 16.79
CA GLU A 33 18.33 28.78 16.34
C GLU A 33 17.75 28.20 15.04
N GLU A 34 18.61 27.83 14.09
CA GLU A 34 18.21 27.15 12.85
C GLU A 34 17.59 25.77 13.15
N ALA A 35 18.21 24.98 14.04
CA ALA A 35 17.67 23.68 14.45
C ALA A 35 16.30 23.81 15.17
N LEU A 36 16.16 24.81 16.04
CA LEU A 36 14.90 25.09 16.72
C LEU A 36 13.80 25.47 15.73
N GLN A 37 14.10 26.31 14.73
CA GLN A 37 13.14 26.67 13.69
C GLN A 37 12.67 25.45 12.89
N VAL A 38 13.58 24.53 12.56
CA VAL A 38 13.22 23.25 11.93
C VAL A 38 12.34 22.41 12.85
N GLN A 39 12.65 22.33 14.14
CA GLN A 39 11.83 21.58 15.09
C GLN A 39 10.42 22.16 15.25
N GLN A 40 10.29 23.49 15.29
CA GLN A 40 9.00 24.17 15.38
C GLN A 40 8.15 23.91 14.13
N THR A 41 8.73 24.09 12.95
CA THR A 41 8.03 23.81 11.68
C THR A 41 7.62 22.34 11.56
N ASN A 42 8.47 21.41 12.00
CA ASN A 42 8.11 19.99 12.07
C ASN A 42 6.94 19.74 13.03
N ALA A 43 6.93 20.40 14.20
CA ALA A 43 5.83 20.30 15.15
C ALA A 43 4.52 20.80 14.53
N ASP A 44 4.52 21.95 13.86
CA ASP A 44 3.33 22.50 13.18
C ASP A 44 2.78 21.57 12.10
N VAL A 45 3.66 20.93 11.31
CA VAL A 45 3.26 19.93 10.30
C VAL A 45 2.64 18.71 10.97
N ILE A 46 3.21 18.24 12.08
CA ILE A 46 2.69 17.09 12.82
C ILE A 46 1.35 17.42 13.47
N GLU A 47 1.20 18.60 14.08
CA GLU A 47 -0.04 19.05 14.71
C GLU A 47 -1.16 19.24 13.69
N SER A 48 -0.86 19.87 12.55
CA SER A 48 -1.84 20.00 11.45
C SER A 48 -2.21 18.64 10.87
N TRP A 49 -1.26 17.71 10.73
CA TRP A 49 -1.55 16.33 10.31
C TRP A 49 -2.41 15.62 11.36
N LEU A 50 -2.07 15.71 12.64
CA LEU A 50 -2.86 15.10 13.72
C LEU A 50 -4.28 15.67 13.78
N ALA A 51 -4.46 16.99 13.67
CA ALA A 51 -5.78 17.62 13.64
C ALA A 51 -6.64 17.13 12.47
N GLN A 52 -6.03 16.96 11.29
CA GLN A 52 -6.72 16.40 10.10
C GLN A 52 -7.13 14.95 10.29
N ASN A 53 -6.37 14.16 11.07
CA ASN A 53 -6.64 12.73 11.26
C ASN A 53 -7.39 12.41 12.57
N ALA A 54 -7.46 13.33 13.51
CA ALA A 54 -8.22 13.21 14.76
C ALA A 54 -9.70 13.56 14.57
N ALA A 55 -10.06 14.27 13.49
CA ALA A 55 -11.45 14.47 13.14
C ALA A 55 -12.10 13.12 12.81
N PRO A 56 -13.15 12.68 13.53
CA PRO A 56 -13.89 11.49 13.14
C PRO A 56 -14.50 11.74 11.75
N PRO A 57 -14.58 10.72 10.87
CA PRO A 57 -15.12 10.88 9.53
C PRO A 57 -16.59 11.24 9.62
N ALA A 58 -16.89 12.54 9.66
CA ALA A 58 -18.22 13.06 9.48
C ALA A 58 -18.63 12.76 8.03
N THR A 59 -19.32 11.64 7.82
CA THR A 59 -20.31 11.44 6.76
C THR A 59 -20.02 12.14 5.43
N THR A 60 -19.01 11.70 4.68
CA THR A 60 -18.90 12.07 3.26
C THR A 60 -18.33 10.94 2.43
N THR A 61 -19.20 10.38 1.61
CA THR A 61 -18.92 9.73 0.33
C THR A 61 -17.90 10.56 -0.46
N SER A 62 -16.60 10.22 -0.41
CA SER A 62 -15.58 10.66 -1.38
C SER A 62 -14.25 9.95 -1.12
N THR A 63 -13.98 8.97 -1.98
CA THR A 63 -12.67 8.64 -2.56
C THR A 63 -11.48 9.44 -2.01
N THR A 64 -10.61 8.82 -1.20
CA THR A 64 -9.14 8.92 -1.31
C THR A 64 -8.52 7.89 -0.37
N THR A 65 -7.99 6.83 -0.97
CA THR A 65 -7.12 5.83 -0.36
C THR A 65 -5.82 6.50 0.10
N THR A 66 -5.63 6.64 1.41
CA THR A 66 -4.29 6.64 2.01
C THR A 66 -4.40 5.91 3.34
N THR A 67 -4.23 4.59 3.21
CA THR A 67 -4.01 3.65 4.31
C THR A 67 -2.99 4.21 5.28
N ARG A 68 -3.41 4.58 6.49
CA ARG A 68 -2.51 4.79 7.62
C ARG A 68 -2.78 3.74 8.70
N LEU A 69 -1.84 2.81 8.76
CA LEU A 69 -1.60 1.90 9.87
C LEU A 69 -1.35 2.72 11.13
N THR A 70 -2.36 2.87 11.99
CA THR A 70 -2.15 3.34 13.37
C THR A 70 -3.05 2.56 14.32
N ALA A 71 -2.40 2.03 15.36
CA ALA A 71 -2.94 1.43 16.58
C ALA A 71 -3.51 0.00 16.47
N ILE A 72 -2.59 -0.97 16.34
CA ILE A 72 -2.76 -2.26 17.02
C ILE A 72 -2.55 -1.97 18.53
N THR A 73 -3.63 -1.60 19.22
CA THR A 73 -3.71 -1.78 20.68
C THR A 73 -4.34 -3.15 20.89
N ILE A 74 -3.52 -4.15 21.20
CA ILE A 74 -4.01 -5.46 21.66
C ILE A 74 -4.54 -5.24 23.08
N SER A 75 -5.79 -4.79 23.18
CA SER A 75 -6.57 -4.87 24.41
C SER A 75 -7.37 -6.16 24.36
N SER A 76 -6.77 -7.21 24.93
CA SER A 76 -7.45 -8.44 25.28
C SER A 76 -8.52 -8.14 26.33
N SER A 77 -9.78 -8.01 25.92
CA SER A 77 -10.90 -8.17 26.85
C SER A 77 -12.18 -8.54 26.11
N THR A 78 -12.65 -9.73 26.46
CA THR A 78 -13.95 -10.28 26.19
C THR A 78 -15.06 -9.49 26.90
N THR A 79 -16.28 -9.68 26.41
CA THR A 79 -17.59 -9.52 27.08
C THR A 79 -18.42 -8.24 26.84
N THR A 80 -19.57 -8.49 26.21
CA THR A 80 -20.94 -8.02 26.53
C THR A 80 -21.31 -6.54 26.35
N SER A 81 -22.13 -6.33 25.30
CA SER A 81 -23.28 -5.42 25.14
C SER A 81 -23.12 -3.94 25.52
N SER A 82 -23.36 -3.06 24.55
CA SER A 82 -23.42 -1.58 24.65
C SER A 82 -22.09 -0.85 24.42
N SER A 83 -21.47 -1.07 23.26
CA SER A 83 -20.42 -0.20 22.72
C SER A 83 -20.74 0.05 21.23
N PRO A 84 -20.56 1.27 20.69
CA PRO A 84 -20.79 1.52 19.26
C PRO A 84 -20.00 0.51 18.44
N PRO A 85 -20.60 -0.11 17.40
CA PRO A 85 -19.92 -1.14 16.63
C PRO A 85 -18.65 -0.53 16.05
N LEU A 86 -17.51 -1.13 16.40
CA LEU A 86 -16.24 -0.80 15.76
C LEU A 86 -16.45 -0.83 14.24
N PRO A 87 -15.88 0.13 13.50
CA PRO A 87 -16.03 0.17 12.06
C PRO A 87 -15.61 -1.18 11.48
N ASP A 88 -16.52 -1.78 10.71
CA ASP A 88 -16.28 -3.05 10.03
C ASP A 88 -15.06 -2.91 9.11
N ILE A 89 -14.01 -3.67 9.40
CA ILE A 89 -12.72 -3.60 8.69
C ILE A 89 -12.93 -3.97 7.21
N ASP A 90 -13.91 -4.81 6.92
CA ASP A 90 -14.26 -5.21 5.56
C ASP A 90 -14.79 -4.05 4.72
N SER A 91 -15.24 -2.96 5.35
CA SER A 91 -15.70 -1.76 4.66
C SER A 91 -14.58 -0.79 4.27
N ALA A 92 -13.39 -0.93 4.87
CA ALA A 92 -12.25 -0.03 4.63
C ALA A 92 -11.62 -0.22 3.25
N PHE A 93 -11.69 -1.43 2.70
CA PHE A 93 -11.15 -1.78 1.39
C PHE A 93 -12.24 -2.35 0.49
N GLN A 94 -12.80 -1.49 -0.36
CA GLN A 94 -13.87 -1.89 -1.27
C GLN A 94 -13.34 -2.13 -2.69
N PRO A 95 -13.89 -3.13 -3.41
CA PRO A 95 -13.59 -3.34 -4.82
C PRO A 95 -13.96 -2.09 -5.65
N CYS A 96 -13.12 -1.73 -6.61
CA CYS A 96 -13.30 -0.52 -7.42
C CYS A 96 -14.54 -0.55 -8.34
N ASP A 97 -15.05 -1.75 -8.67
CA ASP A 97 -16.15 -1.97 -9.61
C ASP A 97 -17.04 -3.15 -9.20
N ALA A 98 -18.29 -3.15 -9.65
CA ALA A 98 -19.25 -4.21 -9.33
C ALA A 98 -18.80 -5.60 -9.83
N LEU A 99 -18.08 -5.65 -10.96
CA LEU A 99 -17.54 -6.91 -11.51
C LEU A 99 -16.35 -7.43 -10.67
N SER A 100 -15.44 -6.57 -10.21
CA SER A 100 -14.39 -7.01 -9.29
C SER A 100 -14.94 -7.42 -7.93
N ALA A 101 -15.98 -6.75 -7.43
CA ALA A 101 -16.68 -7.18 -6.21
C ALA A 101 -17.30 -8.56 -6.36
N GLN A 102 -17.96 -8.82 -7.48
CA GLN A 102 -18.53 -10.12 -7.78
C GLN A 102 -17.44 -11.19 -7.96
N LEU A 103 -16.34 -10.86 -8.64
CA LEU A 103 -15.21 -11.76 -8.80
C LEU A 103 -14.62 -12.16 -7.46
N LEU A 104 -14.34 -11.18 -6.59
CA LEU A 104 -13.78 -11.40 -5.24
C LEU A 104 -14.69 -12.32 -4.41
N LYS A 105 -16.00 -12.10 -4.43
CA LYS A 105 -16.98 -12.93 -3.71
C LYS A 105 -16.95 -14.39 -4.18
N HIS A 106 -16.96 -14.63 -5.50
CA HIS A 106 -16.94 -15.99 -6.02
C HIS A 106 -15.60 -16.69 -5.79
N THR A 107 -14.48 -15.96 -5.86
CA THR A 107 -13.17 -16.52 -5.53
C THR A 107 -13.04 -16.84 -4.04
N ALA A 108 -13.57 -15.98 -3.17
CA ALA A 108 -13.56 -16.22 -1.73
C ALA A 108 -14.44 -17.42 -1.37
N ALA A 109 -15.63 -17.53 -1.97
CA ALA A 109 -16.51 -18.68 -1.77
C ALA A 109 -15.90 -20.00 -2.26
N ASP A 110 -15.16 -20.00 -3.39
CA ASP A 110 -14.46 -21.18 -3.90
C ASP A 110 -13.40 -21.69 -2.89
N LEU A 111 -12.57 -20.79 -2.36
CA LEU A 111 -11.55 -21.12 -1.35
C LEU A 111 -12.18 -21.58 -0.03
N ALA A 112 -13.25 -20.92 0.42
CA ALA A 112 -13.95 -21.33 1.64
C ALA A 112 -14.54 -22.76 1.52
N ILE A 113 -14.98 -23.17 0.34
CA ILE A 113 -15.43 -24.55 0.10
C ILE A 113 -14.27 -25.54 0.24
N GLU A 114 -13.07 -25.19 -0.23
CA GLU A 114 -11.88 -26.04 -0.08
C GLU A 114 -11.52 -26.26 1.40
N ASP A 115 -11.59 -25.20 2.22
CA ASP A 115 -11.36 -25.28 3.66
C ASP A 115 -12.41 -26.16 4.36
N VAL A 116 -13.69 -26.01 3.99
CA VAL A 116 -14.77 -26.85 4.53
C VAL A 116 -14.57 -28.31 4.13
N LEU A 117 -14.23 -28.61 2.87
CA LEU A 117 -13.95 -29.97 2.42
C LEU A 117 -12.77 -30.58 3.16
N TYR A 118 -11.71 -29.80 3.41
CA TYR A 118 -10.58 -30.24 4.21
C TYR A 118 -10.99 -30.57 5.65
N SER A 119 -11.82 -29.73 6.28
CA SER A 119 -12.32 -29.99 7.63
C SER A 119 -13.21 -31.26 7.70
N LEU A 120 -14.00 -31.52 6.66
CA LEU A 120 -14.84 -32.71 6.55
C LEU A 120 -14.01 -33.99 6.38
N ASP A 121 -12.94 -33.94 5.57
CA ASP A 121 -12.02 -35.06 5.37
C ASP A 121 -11.24 -35.36 6.67
N ARG A 122 -10.79 -34.33 7.38
CA ARG A 122 -10.16 -34.48 8.70
C ARG A 122 -11.10 -35.12 9.73
N ALA A 123 -12.34 -34.63 9.82
CA ALA A 123 -13.33 -35.19 10.73
C ALA A 123 -13.71 -36.66 10.42
N LEU A 124 -13.61 -37.09 9.15
CA LEU A 124 -13.79 -38.49 8.76
C LEU A 124 -12.55 -39.36 9.10
N GLN A 125 -11.35 -38.80 9.05
CA GLN A 125 -10.10 -39.51 9.37
C GLN A 125 -9.90 -39.68 10.88
N GLU A 126 -10.26 -38.68 11.68
CA GLU A 126 -10.23 -38.75 13.15
C GLU A 126 -11.14 -39.87 13.69
N GLU A 127 -12.26 -40.15 13.02
CA GLU A 127 -13.15 -41.29 13.33
C GLU A 127 -12.47 -42.65 13.08
N ARG A 128 -11.55 -42.73 12.12
CA ARG A 128 -10.82 -43.96 11.74
C ARG A 128 -9.49 -44.15 12.47
N GLY A 129 -9.01 -43.12 13.17
CA GLY A 129 -7.62 -43.02 13.63
C GLY A 129 -7.37 -43.19 15.13
N HIS A 130 -8.37 -43.51 15.96
CA HIS A 130 -8.16 -43.63 17.41
C HIS A 130 -8.78 -44.90 18.01
N ASP A 131 -8.22 -46.05 17.61
CA ASP A 131 -8.13 -47.22 18.49
C ASP A 131 -7.05 -46.93 19.55
N GLU A 132 -7.35 -46.11 20.56
CA GLU A 132 -6.64 -46.19 21.82
C GLU A 132 -7.63 -46.18 23.00
N TYR A 133 -7.45 -47.22 23.80
CA TYR A 133 -8.27 -47.74 24.88
C TYR A 133 -8.34 -46.76 26.06
N ASP A 134 -9.35 -45.89 26.11
CA ASP A 134 -9.80 -45.25 27.35
C ASP A 134 -11.34 -45.35 27.48
N PRO A 135 -11.86 -46.24 28.35
CA PRO A 135 -13.29 -46.44 28.51
C PRO A 135 -14.00 -45.34 29.32
N SER A 136 -13.30 -44.33 29.84
CA SER A 136 -13.86 -43.37 30.80
C SER A 136 -14.25 -41.99 30.23
N SER A 137 -13.83 -41.64 29.01
CA SER A 137 -14.19 -40.34 28.41
C SER A 137 -15.50 -40.43 27.63
N ALA A 138 -16.62 -40.16 28.32
CA ALA A 138 -17.98 -40.12 27.76
C ALA A 138 -18.16 -39.11 26.61
N ASN A 139 -17.19 -38.23 26.36
CA ASN A 139 -17.22 -37.22 25.31
C ASN A 139 -16.45 -37.63 24.03
N SER A 140 -15.72 -38.75 24.03
CA SER A 140 -14.84 -39.16 22.90
C SER A 140 -15.53 -40.00 21.81
N ARG A 141 -16.82 -40.35 21.96
CA ARG A 141 -17.56 -41.19 20.99
C ARG A 141 -18.76 -40.50 20.34
N ARG A 142 -18.76 -39.18 20.23
CA ARG A 142 -19.73 -38.56 19.32
C ARG A 142 -19.23 -38.79 17.91
N ARG A 143 -19.73 -39.82 17.24
CA ARG A 143 -19.61 -40.02 15.79
C ARG A 143 -20.10 -38.74 15.09
N ILE A 144 -19.17 -37.86 14.74
CA ILE A 144 -19.50 -36.50 14.26
C ILE A 144 -20.02 -36.58 12.82
N LEU A 145 -19.46 -37.48 12.00
CA LEU A 145 -19.83 -37.66 10.61
C LEU A 145 -19.92 -39.15 10.24
N THR A 146 -20.69 -39.47 9.22
CA THR A 146 -20.82 -40.83 8.67
C THR A 146 -20.37 -40.79 7.23
N VAL A 147 -19.89 -41.91 6.67
CA VAL A 147 -19.45 -41.95 5.25
C VAL A 147 -20.56 -41.47 4.30
N ASP A 148 -21.81 -41.88 4.54
CA ASP A 148 -22.95 -41.45 3.73
C ASP A 148 -23.28 -39.96 3.92
N ALA A 149 -23.08 -39.41 5.12
CA ALA A 149 -23.20 -37.96 5.34
C ALA A 149 -22.09 -37.21 4.61
N TYR A 150 -20.83 -37.64 4.73
CA TYR A 150 -19.68 -37.05 4.05
C TYR A 150 -19.90 -36.98 2.54
N LEU A 151 -20.26 -38.09 1.88
CA LEU A 151 -20.47 -38.14 0.44
C LEU A 151 -21.59 -37.20 -0.04
N ARG A 152 -22.65 -37.01 0.76
CA ARG A 152 -23.72 -36.04 0.45
C ARG A 152 -23.23 -34.60 0.53
N HIS A 153 -22.44 -34.25 1.54
CA HIS A 153 -21.90 -32.89 1.71
C HIS A 153 -20.85 -32.59 0.63
N VAL A 154 -19.92 -33.51 0.36
CA VAL A 154 -18.92 -33.37 -0.71
C VAL A 154 -19.59 -33.17 -2.06
N ARG A 155 -20.63 -33.96 -2.39
CA ARG A 155 -21.36 -33.82 -3.66
C ARG A 155 -22.04 -32.45 -3.77
N THR A 156 -22.63 -31.97 -2.68
CA THR A 156 -23.34 -30.68 -2.66
C THR A 156 -22.35 -29.52 -2.79
N LEU A 157 -21.27 -29.55 -2.01
CA LEU A 157 -20.20 -28.55 -2.04
C LEU A 157 -19.46 -28.55 -3.38
N ALA A 158 -19.17 -29.70 -3.97
CA ALA A 158 -18.54 -29.77 -5.29
C ALA A 158 -19.44 -29.20 -6.40
N LYS A 159 -20.76 -29.40 -6.29
CA LYS A 159 -21.73 -28.78 -7.20
C LYS A 159 -21.71 -27.25 -7.04
N GLU A 160 -21.69 -26.74 -5.81
CA GLU A 160 -21.60 -25.31 -5.54
C GLU A 160 -20.28 -24.73 -6.05
N GLN A 161 -19.16 -25.39 -5.78
CA GLN A 161 -17.82 -25.03 -6.24
C GLN A 161 -17.75 -24.87 -7.76
N PHE A 162 -18.37 -25.80 -8.50
CA PHE A 162 -18.49 -25.70 -9.95
C PHE A 162 -19.20 -24.42 -10.38
N PHE A 163 -20.29 -24.03 -9.72
CA PHE A 163 -20.99 -22.78 -10.03
C PHE A 163 -20.18 -21.54 -9.67
N GLN A 164 -19.45 -21.55 -8.55
CA GLN A 164 -18.57 -20.44 -8.17
C GLN A 164 -17.47 -20.23 -9.22
N ARG A 165 -16.78 -21.31 -9.63
CA ARG A 165 -15.75 -21.27 -10.67
C ARG A 165 -16.28 -20.87 -12.04
N ALA A 166 -17.42 -21.44 -12.45
CA ALA A 166 -18.05 -21.09 -13.73
C ALA A 166 -18.46 -19.62 -13.77
N THR A 167 -18.96 -19.07 -12.66
CA THR A 167 -19.36 -17.66 -12.58
C THR A 167 -18.15 -16.73 -12.54
N ALA A 168 -17.10 -17.06 -11.78
CA ALA A 168 -15.85 -16.32 -11.76
C ALA A 168 -15.20 -16.25 -13.16
N LEU A 169 -15.16 -17.36 -13.90
CA LEU A 169 -14.64 -17.39 -15.27
C LEU A 169 -15.44 -16.50 -16.23
N LYS A 170 -16.77 -16.49 -16.10
CA LYS A 170 -17.64 -15.61 -16.89
C LYS A 170 -17.40 -14.13 -16.55
N VAL A 171 -17.33 -13.79 -15.26
CA VAL A 171 -17.06 -12.41 -14.81
C VAL A 171 -15.69 -11.94 -15.30
N GLN A 172 -14.66 -12.78 -15.25
CA GLN A 172 -13.34 -12.46 -15.81
C GLN A 172 -13.39 -12.24 -17.33
N ALA A 173 -14.16 -13.04 -18.08
CA ALA A 173 -14.31 -12.84 -19.52
C ALA A 173 -14.95 -11.48 -19.84
N VAL A 174 -16.00 -11.10 -19.11
CA VAL A 174 -16.66 -9.80 -19.23
C VAL A 174 -15.72 -8.66 -18.83
N GLN A 175 -14.94 -8.82 -17.77
CA GLN A 175 -13.98 -7.81 -17.33
C GLN A 175 -12.86 -7.60 -18.36
N ARG A 176 -12.37 -8.69 -18.99
CA ARG A 176 -11.38 -8.62 -20.07
C ARG A 176 -11.92 -7.90 -21.30
N SER A 177 -13.14 -8.21 -21.73
CA SER A 177 -13.75 -7.51 -22.88
C SER A 177 -14.00 -6.02 -22.58
N ALA A 178 -14.48 -5.69 -21.39
CA ALA A 178 -14.68 -4.30 -20.98
C ALA A 178 -13.36 -3.50 -20.95
N ARG A 179 -12.27 -4.10 -20.43
CA ARG A 179 -10.94 -3.47 -20.47
C ARG A 179 -10.44 -3.25 -21.90
N VAL A 180 -10.65 -4.23 -22.79
CA VAL A 180 -10.27 -4.09 -24.21
C VAL A 180 -11.07 -2.98 -24.89
N SER A 181 -12.38 -2.87 -24.64
CA SER A 181 -13.21 -1.76 -25.14
C SER A 181 -12.72 -0.41 -24.64
N GLN A 182 -12.41 -0.27 -23.35
CA GLN A 182 -11.83 0.97 -22.80
C GLN A 182 -10.48 1.33 -23.41
N MET A 183 -9.64 0.34 -23.74
CA MET A 183 -8.35 0.57 -24.42
C MET A 183 -8.55 0.99 -25.89
N ALA A 184 -9.59 0.49 -26.56
CA ALA A 184 -9.94 0.88 -27.92
C ALA A 184 -10.59 2.28 -27.99
N GLU A 185 -11.33 2.67 -26.96
CA GLU A 185 -11.99 3.98 -26.84
C GLU A 185 -11.06 5.09 -26.34
N ARG A 186 -9.89 4.77 -25.77
CA ARG A 186 -8.87 5.79 -25.51
C ARG A 186 -8.31 6.25 -26.85
N PRO A 187 -8.65 7.45 -27.37
CA PRO A 187 -7.96 7.96 -28.54
C PRO A 187 -6.50 8.04 -28.15
N VAL A 188 -5.64 7.36 -28.90
CA VAL A 188 -4.19 7.62 -28.88
C VAL A 188 -4.06 9.14 -28.98
N SER A 189 -3.56 9.77 -27.92
CA SER A 189 -3.41 11.21 -27.84
C SER A 189 -2.41 11.64 -28.93
N GLY A 190 -2.95 11.96 -30.10
CA GLY A 190 -2.23 12.42 -31.29
C GLY A 190 -1.46 13.72 -31.10
N HIS A 191 -1.49 14.31 -29.90
CA HIS A 191 -0.67 15.47 -29.54
C HIS A 191 0.81 15.13 -29.33
N ALA A 192 1.18 13.88 -29.05
CA ALA A 192 2.59 13.50 -28.93
C ALA A 192 3.27 13.26 -30.28
N LEU A 193 2.52 12.83 -31.30
CA LEU A 193 3.08 12.54 -32.63
C LEU A 193 3.12 13.78 -33.53
N SER A 194 2.22 14.76 -33.38
CA SER A 194 2.29 16.00 -34.18
C SER A 194 3.41 16.94 -33.72
N SER A 195 3.74 16.98 -32.42
CA SER A 195 4.85 17.80 -31.92
C SER A 195 6.22 17.18 -32.26
N ALA A 196 6.33 15.85 -32.22
CA ALA A 196 7.54 15.15 -32.64
C ALA A 196 7.78 15.25 -34.16
N ALA A 197 6.72 15.18 -34.98
CA ALA A 197 6.82 15.39 -36.43
C ALA A 197 7.18 16.84 -36.78
N ALA A 198 6.61 17.84 -36.08
CA ALA A 198 6.97 19.24 -36.27
C ALA A 198 8.44 19.53 -35.87
N ALA A 199 8.94 18.92 -34.80
CA ALA A 199 10.34 19.04 -34.39
C ALA A 199 11.32 18.37 -35.37
N ALA A 200 10.92 17.26 -36.00
CA ALA A 200 11.73 16.58 -37.02
C ALA A 200 11.81 17.38 -38.34
N SER A 201 10.72 18.05 -38.76
CA SER A 201 10.75 18.93 -39.94
C SER A 201 11.55 20.21 -39.73
N SER A 202 11.62 20.77 -38.52
CA SER A 202 12.48 21.94 -38.24
C SER A 202 13.98 21.59 -38.19
N ALA A 203 14.34 20.35 -37.82
CA ALA A 203 15.73 19.91 -37.80
C ALA A 203 16.30 19.65 -39.21
N ALA A 204 15.48 19.18 -40.16
CA ALA A 204 15.90 18.95 -41.54
C ALA A 204 16.17 20.26 -42.33
N ALA A 205 15.48 21.36 -41.99
CA ALA A 205 15.70 22.66 -42.64
C ALA A 205 17.01 23.35 -42.20
N ALA A 206 17.61 22.95 -41.06
CA ALA A 206 18.83 23.56 -40.52
C ALA A 206 20.13 22.91 -41.04
N VAL A 207 20.06 21.78 -41.76
CA VAL A 207 21.25 21.05 -42.28
C VAL A 207 21.45 21.22 -43.80
N GLY A 208 20.53 21.90 -44.48
CA GLY A 208 20.55 22.09 -45.94
C GLY A 208 21.15 23.41 -46.44
N LEU A 209 22.31 23.84 -45.93
CA LEU A 209 23.08 24.96 -46.52
C LEU A 209 24.58 24.63 -46.50
N GLY A 210 25.08 23.99 -47.55
CA GLY A 210 26.52 23.78 -47.72
C GLY A 210 26.92 22.94 -48.94
N GLY A 211 27.28 23.63 -50.03
CA GLY A 211 28.09 23.08 -51.14
C GLY A 211 27.27 22.48 -52.29
N GLY A 212 27.31 22.93 -53.54
CA GLY A 212 28.32 23.74 -54.22
C GLY A 212 29.11 22.88 -55.21
N GLY A 213 28.69 22.92 -56.49
CA GLY A 213 29.61 23.00 -57.64
C GLY A 213 30.12 21.70 -58.28
N GLY A 214 29.93 21.63 -59.61
CA GLY A 214 30.77 20.90 -60.58
C GLY A 214 30.39 19.43 -60.77
N GLY A 215 30.23 18.87 -61.96
CA GLY A 215 30.56 19.34 -63.29
C GLY A 215 30.91 18.12 -64.16
N SER A 216 30.26 18.02 -65.31
CA SER A 216 30.79 17.52 -66.59
C SER A 216 31.21 16.04 -66.78
N ARG A 217 30.69 15.51 -67.91
CA ARG A 217 31.24 14.46 -68.80
C ARG A 217 31.21 13.01 -68.28
N GLY A 218 30.84 12.00 -69.05
CA GLY A 218 30.56 11.92 -70.48
C GLY A 218 30.91 10.51 -70.96
N LEU A 219 30.09 10.00 -71.88
CA LEU A 219 30.20 8.74 -72.65
C LEU A 219 29.94 7.44 -71.90
#